data_AF-A0A2G9R8M5-F1
#
_entry.id   AF-A0A2G9R8M5-F1
#
_cell.length_a   1.000
_cell.length_b   1.000
_cell.length_c   1.000
_cell.angle_alpha   90.00
_cell.angle_beta   90.00
_cell.angle_gamma   90.00
#
_symmetry.space_group_name_H-M   'P 1'
#
loop_
_entity.id
_entity.type
_entity.pdbx_description
1 polymer ?
#
loop_
_entity_poly.entity_id
_entity_poly.type
_entity_poly.pdbx_seq_one_letter_code
_entity_poly.pdbx_strand_id
1 'polypeptide(L)'
;MRHFFFLYALQIMQEEEPDNPLSSPYIGIEKLLMLHSRNNWNQVCLSYLLTNRDYSGTLGLAWVGRTGNLGGICSKFAKMQNSTEKASLNTGVVTIQKYGQYLPQRVVHITLAHELGHSMGAPHDGDTECAKYAVNSPYGNYLMFPRAVDGNQYNNDKFSACSIKYISTLLQIKKDQCFVESDRPTCGNQIVEAGEQCDVGFNNNDTCCHSANAEEGLQCTLKPGKQC
;
A
#
# COMPACT_ATOMS: atom_id res chain seq x y z
N MET A 1 7.14 19.69 3.15
CA MET A 1 6.88 18.27 3.51
C MET A 1 7.52 17.43 2.42
N ARG A 2 8.46 16.53 2.72
CA ARG A 2 8.99 15.61 1.69
C ARG A 2 8.09 14.38 1.67
N HIS A 3 7.49 14.08 0.51
CA HIS A 3 6.66 12.89 0.34
C HIS A 3 7.57 11.69 0.08
N PHE A 4 7.38 10.60 0.84
CA PHE A 4 8.21 9.39 0.74
C PHE A 4 7.56 8.29 -0.10
N PHE A 5 6.26 8.43 -0.40
CA PHE A 5 5.49 7.54 -1.26
C PHE A 5 4.71 8.40 -2.25
N PHE A 6 4.58 7.90 -3.48
CA PHE A 6 3.78 8.49 -4.56
C PHE A 6 2.89 7.40 -5.13
N LEU A 7 1.64 7.74 -5.46
CA LEU A 7 0.73 6.80 -6.09
C LEU A 7 1.08 6.71 -7.56
N TYR A 8 1.48 5.53 -8.03
CA TYR A 8 1.81 5.34 -9.44
C TYR A 8 0.58 5.02 -10.30
N ALA A 9 -0.36 4.24 -9.75
CA ALA A 9 -1.59 3.86 -10.43
C ALA A 9 -2.70 3.57 -9.41
N LEU A 10 -3.93 3.90 -9.77
CA LEU A 10 -5.15 3.55 -9.03
C LEU A 10 -6.08 2.75 -9.94
N GLN A 11 -6.49 1.57 -9.49
CA GLN A 11 -7.51 0.77 -10.16
C GLN A 11 -8.68 0.54 -9.20
N ILE A 12 -9.86 1.01 -9.59
CA ILE A 12 -11.10 0.77 -8.87
C ILE A 12 -11.81 -0.40 -9.55
N MET A 13 -11.98 -1.50 -8.82
CA MET A 13 -12.76 -2.63 -9.28
C MET A 13 -14.24 -2.40 -8.98
N GLN A 14 -15.09 -2.55 -10.00
CA GLN A 14 -16.54 -2.50 -9.84
C GLN A 14 -17.10 -3.91 -9.56
N GLU A 15 -18.22 -4.00 -8.86
CA GLU A 15 -18.82 -5.28 -8.39
C GLU A 15 -19.31 -6.21 -9.52
N GLU A 16 -19.38 -5.73 -10.76
CA GLU A 16 -20.08 -6.41 -11.87
C GLU A 16 -19.18 -7.26 -12.79
N GLU A 17 -18.01 -7.72 -12.33
CA GLU A 17 -17.24 -8.70 -13.10
C GLU A 17 -17.48 -10.13 -12.58
N PRO A 18 -18.45 -10.89 -13.15
CA PRO A 18 -18.84 -12.21 -12.65
C PRO A 18 -17.70 -13.24 -12.63
N ASP A 19 -16.69 -13.08 -13.49
CA ASP A 19 -15.51 -13.97 -13.57
C ASP A 19 -14.34 -13.51 -12.68
N ASN A 20 -14.46 -12.38 -11.98
CA ASN A 20 -13.39 -11.88 -11.13
C ASN A 20 -13.24 -12.78 -9.89
N PRO A 21 -12.10 -13.44 -9.64
CA PRO A 21 -11.92 -14.31 -8.47
C PRO A 21 -12.02 -13.56 -7.13
N LEU A 22 -12.00 -12.23 -7.18
CA LEU A 22 -12.22 -11.33 -6.05
C LEU A 22 -13.71 -11.01 -5.82
N SER A 23 -14.65 -11.56 -6.59
CA SER A 23 -16.09 -11.30 -6.46
C SER A 23 -16.75 -12.11 -5.32
N SER A 24 -16.12 -13.22 -4.88
CA SER A 24 -16.70 -14.05 -3.83
C SER A 24 -16.90 -13.24 -2.53
N PRO A 25 -18.10 -13.28 -1.91
CA PRO A 25 -18.38 -12.51 -0.70
C PRO A 25 -17.60 -13.00 0.52
N TYR A 26 -17.20 -14.28 0.55
CA TYR A 26 -16.54 -14.92 1.70
C TYR A 26 -15.13 -15.38 1.34
N ILE A 27 -14.19 -14.44 1.26
CA ILE A 27 -12.76 -14.72 1.04
C ILE A 27 -12.02 -14.33 2.31
N GLY A 28 -11.32 -15.25 2.97
CA GLY A 28 -10.45 -14.94 4.12
C GLY A 28 -9.29 -14.01 3.73
N ILE A 29 -8.78 -13.22 4.68
CA ILE A 29 -7.79 -12.17 4.39
C ILE A 29 -6.49 -12.74 3.79
N GLU A 30 -6.01 -13.91 4.23
CA GLU A 30 -4.82 -14.55 3.66
C GLU A 30 -5.07 -14.97 2.20
N LYS A 31 -6.26 -15.49 1.91
CA LYS A 31 -6.65 -15.86 0.55
C LYS A 31 -6.77 -14.63 -0.34
N LEU A 32 -7.32 -13.52 0.18
CA LEU A 32 -7.45 -12.27 -0.56
C LEU A 32 -6.08 -11.69 -0.90
N LEU A 33 -5.17 -11.62 0.08
CA LEU A 33 -3.79 -11.20 -0.15
C LEU A 33 -3.11 -12.09 -1.20
N MET A 34 -3.29 -13.41 -1.13
CA MET A 34 -2.72 -14.33 -2.10
C MET A 34 -3.29 -14.13 -3.51
N LEU A 35 -4.61 -13.92 -3.65
CA LEU A 35 -5.23 -13.62 -4.94
C LEU A 35 -4.67 -12.34 -5.54
N HIS A 36 -4.51 -11.27 -4.74
CA HIS A 36 -3.86 -10.03 -5.18
C HIS A 36 -2.40 -10.25 -5.59
N SER A 37 -1.68 -11.08 -4.83
CA SER A 37 -0.27 -11.43 -5.06
C SER A 37 -0.04 -12.22 -6.34
N ARG A 38 -1.05 -12.86 -6.92
CA ARG A 38 -0.92 -13.61 -8.19
C ARG A 38 -0.74 -12.72 -9.41
N ASN A 39 -1.00 -11.42 -9.29
CA ASN A 39 -0.73 -10.44 -10.34
C ASN A 39 0.77 -10.10 -10.41
N ASN A 40 1.20 -9.62 -11.57
CA ASN A 40 2.58 -9.18 -11.79
C ASN A 40 2.73 -7.69 -11.41
N TRP A 41 3.30 -7.44 -10.24
CA TRP A 41 3.52 -6.09 -9.69
C TRP A 41 4.96 -5.60 -9.85
N ASN A 42 5.69 -6.09 -10.86
CA ASN A 42 7.11 -5.75 -11.08
C ASN A 42 7.40 -4.27 -11.29
N GLN A 43 6.41 -3.50 -11.74
CA GLN A 43 6.52 -2.08 -12.10
C GLN A 43 6.41 -1.14 -10.90
N VAL A 44 5.96 -1.62 -9.74
CA VAL A 44 5.75 -0.81 -8.54
C VAL A 44 6.57 -1.31 -7.37
N CYS A 45 6.91 -0.41 -6.43
CA CYS A 45 7.61 -0.78 -5.21
C CYS A 45 6.75 -1.69 -4.33
N LEU A 46 5.47 -1.32 -4.16
CA LEU A 46 4.44 -2.04 -3.42
C LEU A 46 3.10 -1.92 -4.15
N SER A 47 2.21 -2.91 -3.97
CA SER A 47 0.83 -2.88 -4.46
C SER A 47 -0.15 -3.27 -3.37
N TYR A 48 -1.10 -2.40 -3.04
CA TYR A 48 -2.02 -2.59 -1.92
C TYR A 48 -3.47 -2.65 -2.40
N LEU A 49 -4.22 -3.58 -1.81
CA LEU A 49 -5.67 -3.68 -2.00
C LEU A 49 -6.39 -3.04 -0.81
N LEU A 50 -7.30 -2.10 -1.08
CA LEU A 50 -8.24 -1.59 -0.10
C LEU A 50 -9.58 -2.30 -0.30
N THR A 51 -10.16 -2.85 0.77
CA THR A 51 -11.44 -3.57 0.72
C THR A 51 -12.38 -3.13 1.83
N ASN A 52 -13.69 -3.34 1.67
CA ASN A 52 -14.70 -3.12 2.69
C ASN A 52 -15.11 -4.44 3.38
N ARG A 53 -14.36 -5.54 3.23
CA ARG A 53 -14.68 -6.84 3.85
C ARG A 53 -14.32 -6.87 5.33
N ASP A 54 -15.17 -7.51 6.13
CA ASP A 54 -14.91 -7.72 7.55
C ASP A 54 -14.15 -9.04 7.81
N TYR A 55 -13.03 -8.95 8.53
CA TYR A 55 -12.18 -10.09 8.89
C TYR A 55 -12.19 -10.42 10.38
N SER A 56 -13.33 -10.22 11.04
CA SER A 56 -13.54 -10.62 12.44
C SER A 56 -12.50 -10.04 13.41
N GLY A 57 -11.96 -8.87 13.09
CA GLY A 57 -11.02 -8.12 13.94
C GLY A 57 -9.66 -7.82 13.29
N THR A 58 -9.28 -8.55 12.24
CA THR A 58 -8.06 -8.25 11.47
C THR A 58 -8.30 -7.07 10.53
N LEU A 59 -7.42 -6.05 10.58
CA LEU A 59 -7.59 -4.81 9.80
C LEU A 59 -6.72 -4.77 8.53
N GLY A 60 -5.66 -5.56 8.49
CA GLY A 60 -4.74 -5.61 7.36
C GLY A 60 -3.86 -6.85 7.41
N LEU A 61 -3.19 -7.10 6.29
CA LEU A 61 -2.18 -8.12 6.17
C LEU A 61 -1.23 -7.77 5.02
N ALA A 62 0.08 -7.83 5.26
CA ALA A 62 1.09 -7.64 4.24
C ALA A 62 2.19 -8.70 4.30
N TRP A 63 2.85 -8.92 3.16
CA TRP A 63 4.09 -9.68 3.14
C TRP A 63 5.21 -8.90 3.81
N VAL A 64 5.78 -9.47 4.87
CA VAL A 64 6.89 -8.84 5.60
C VAL A 64 8.13 -8.76 4.73
N GLY A 65 8.77 -7.58 4.71
CA GLY A 65 9.99 -7.31 3.99
C GLY A 65 11.16 -8.19 4.43
N ARG A 66 11.74 -8.91 3.48
CA ARG A 66 12.92 -9.77 3.69
C ARG A 66 13.95 -9.58 2.59
N THR A 67 15.21 -9.90 2.90
CA THR A 67 16.31 -9.86 1.92
C THR A 67 16.04 -10.82 0.75
N GLY A 68 16.52 -10.45 -0.44
CA GLY A 68 16.21 -11.19 -1.66
C GLY A 68 14.74 -11.01 -2.08
N ASN A 69 14.19 -12.02 -2.77
CA ASN A 69 12.83 -11.96 -3.31
C ASN A 69 11.78 -12.68 -2.45
N LEU A 70 11.84 -12.47 -1.13
CA LEU A 70 11.04 -13.23 -0.16
C LEU A 70 9.91 -12.42 0.50
N GLY A 71 9.66 -11.18 0.05
CA GLY A 71 8.59 -10.34 0.59
C GLY A 71 8.93 -8.85 0.67
N GLY A 72 7.88 -8.05 0.75
CA GLY A 72 7.89 -6.61 0.97
C GLY A 72 8.43 -5.81 -0.21
N ILE A 73 8.97 -4.63 0.09
CA ILE A 73 9.43 -3.67 -0.93
C ILE A 73 10.31 -4.31 -2.00
N CYS A 74 10.11 -3.89 -3.26
CA CYS A 74 10.90 -4.31 -4.42
C CYS A 74 10.90 -5.81 -4.75
N SER A 75 10.06 -6.64 -4.11
CA SER A 75 9.89 -8.03 -4.51
C SER A 75 9.29 -8.14 -5.92
N LYS A 76 9.82 -9.07 -6.73
CA LYS A 76 9.43 -9.31 -8.12
C LYS A 76 8.57 -10.57 -8.24
N PHE A 77 7.72 -10.60 -9.26
CA PHE A 77 6.89 -11.73 -9.64
C PHE A 77 7.77 -12.94 -9.98
N ALA A 78 7.71 -13.96 -9.13
CA ALA A 78 8.54 -15.16 -9.25
C ALA A 78 7.80 -16.39 -8.70
N LYS A 79 8.35 -17.58 -8.96
CA LYS A 79 7.86 -18.81 -8.31
C LYS A 79 8.05 -18.70 -6.80
N MET A 80 7.00 -19.01 -6.05
CA MET A 80 7.08 -19.07 -4.59
C MET A 80 7.96 -20.25 -4.16
N GLN A 81 8.66 -20.12 -3.03
CA GLN A 81 9.43 -21.23 -2.47
C GLN A 81 8.50 -22.43 -2.22
N ASN A 82 8.94 -23.61 -2.65
CA ASN A 82 8.20 -24.87 -2.50
C ASN A 82 6.80 -24.89 -3.14
N SER A 83 6.54 -24.04 -4.14
CA SER A 83 5.29 -24.04 -4.91
C SER A 83 5.55 -23.87 -6.41
N THR A 84 4.66 -24.40 -7.23
CA THR A 84 4.65 -24.18 -8.67
C THR A 84 4.00 -22.85 -9.05
N GLU A 85 3.27 -22.22 -8.12
CA GLU A 85 2.60 -20.93 -8.32
C GLU A 85 3.61 -19.77 -8.35
N LYS A 86 3.31 -18.77 -9.19
CA LYS A 86 4.02 -17.50 -9.22
C LYS A 86 3.24 -16.44 -8.45
N ALA A 87 3.96 -15.59 -7.73
CA ALA A 87 3.38 -14.47 -7.01
C ALA A 87 4.37 -13.29 -6.92
N SER A 88 3.82 -12.09 -6.78
CA SER A 88 4.53 -10.89 -6.37
C SER A 88 4.30 -10.71 -4.87
N LEU A 89 5.37 -10.78 -4.08
CA LEU A 89 5.30 -10.68 -2.62
C LEU A 89 5.52 -9.24 -2.11
N ASN A 90 5.40 -8.24 -2.98
CA ASN A 90 5.42 -6.82 -2.66
C ASN A 90 3.99 -6.27 -2.45
N THR A 91 3.14 -7.06 -1.80
CA THR A 91 1.70 -6.81 -1.71
C THR A 91 1.20 -6.74 -0.27
N GLY A 92 0.09 -6.01 -0.10
CA GLY A 92 -0.67 -5.94 1.15
C GLY A 92 -2.15 -5.72 0.92
N VAL A 93 -2.94 -5.93 1.96
CA VAL A 93 -4.38 -5.67 1.98
C VAL A 93 -4.75 -4.94 3.27
N VAL A 94 -5.65 -3.96 3.16
CA VAL A 94 -6.23 -3.23 4.29
C VAL A 94 -7.74 -3.23 4.13
N THR A 95 -8.47 -3.43 5.23
CA THR A 95 -9.93 -3.25 5.26
C THR A 95 -10.32 -1.92 5.90
N ILE A 96 -11.42 -1.36 5.40
CA ILE A 96 -12.09 -0.19 5.99
C ILE A 96 -13.27 -0.57 6.90
N GLN A 97 -13.50 -1.86 7.16
CA GLN A 97 -14.61 -2.34 7.99
C GLN A 97 -14.12 -3.26 9.11
N LYS A 98 -14.78 -3.19 10.27
CA LYS A 98 -14.58 -4.10 11.41
C LYS A 98 -15.90 -4.31 12.16
N TYR A 99 -16.25 -5.57 12.43
CA TYR A 99 -17.50 -5.96 13.11
C TYR A 99 -18.75 -5.27 12.56
N GLY A 100 -18.87 -5.24 11.23
CA GLY A 100 -19.99 -4.63 10.51
C GLY A 100 -19.96 -3.10 10.46
N GLN A 101 -18.97 -2.43 11.05
CA GLN A 101 -18.89 -0.97 11.12
C GLN A 101 -17.72 -0.41 10.29
N TYR A 102 -17.94 0.71 9.61
CA TYR A 102 -16.85 1.42 8.94
C TYR A 102 -15.89 2.04 9.95
N LEU A 103 -14.60 1.92 9.65
CA LEU A 103 -13.53 2.49 10.46
C LEU A 103 -13.38 3.99 10.18
N PRO A 104 -13.07 4.81 11.21
CA PRO A 104 -12.66 6.19 10.99
C PRO A 104 -11.43 6.26 10.09
N GLN A 105 -11.36 7.29 9.23
CA GLN A 105 -10.23 7.50 8.31
C GLN A 105 -8.86 7.43 9.01
N ARG A 106 -8.77 7.99 10.22
CA ARG A 106 -7.57 7.94 11.05
C ARG A 106 -7.08 6.52 11.32
N VAL A 107 -8.00 5.61 11.64
CA VAL A 107 -7.68 4.21 11.91
C VAL A 107 -7.22 3.51 10.62
N VAL A 108 -7.87 3.80 9.49
CA VAL A 108 -7.46 3.26 8.17
C VAL A 108 -6.03 3.71 7.82
N HIS A 109 -5.70 4.99 8.04
CA HIS A 109 -4.34 5.49 7.80
C HIS A 109 -3.29 4.81 8.69
N ILE A 110 -3.58 4.63 9.98
CA ILE A 110 -2.69 3.92 10.92
C ILE A 110 -2.52 2.46 10.51
N THR A 111 -3.60 1.77 10.15
CA THR A 111 -3.53 0.38 9.66
C THR A 111 -2.70 0.29 8.39
N LEU A 112 -2.91 1.16 7.40
CA LEU A 112 -2.11 1.17 6.19
C LEU A 112 -0.62 1.40 6.49
N ALA A 113 -0.31 2.37 7.37
CA ALA A 113 1.06 2.64 7.76
C ALA A 113 1.71 1.46 8.51
N HIS A 114 0.94 0.72 9.32
CA HIS A 114 1.37 -0.51 9.97
C HIS A 114 1.75 -1.60 8.94
N GLU A 115 0.88 -1.87 7.97
CA GLU A 115 1.15 -2.87 6.92
C GLU A 115 2.32 -2.46 6.03
N LEU A 116 2.47 -1.17 5.72
CA LEU A 116 3.65 -0.64 5.04
C LEU A 116 4.92 -0.85 5.87
N GLY A 117 4.83 -0.71 7.20
CA GLY A 117 5.91 -1.04 8.13
C GLY A 117 6.37 -2.50 8.01
N HIS A 118 5.42 -3.44 7.97
CA HIS A 118 5.71 -4.85 7.68
C HIS A 118 6.40 -5.02 6.34
N SER A 119 5.87 -4.40 5.28
CA SER A 119 6.46 -4.45 3.93
C SER A 119 7.89 -3.90 3.86
N MET A 120 8.23 -2.96 4.75
CA MET A 120 9.59 -2.42 4.92
C MET A 120 10.45 -3.24 5.89
N GLY A 121 9.92 -4.34 6.44
CA GLY A 121 10.67 -5.35 7.22
C GLY A 121 10.59 -5.19 8.73
N ALA A 122 9.79 -4.27 9.26
CA ALA A 122 9.59 -4.18 10.70
C ALA A 122 8.74 -5.36 11.21
N PRO A 123 9.20 -6.13 12.22
CA PRO A 123 8.33 -7.03 12.98
C PRO A 123 7.44 -6.24 13.94
N HIS A 124 6.55 -6.91 14.66
CA HIS A 124 5.77 -6.24 15.69
C HIS A 124 6.62 -5.80 16.88
N ASP A 125 6.23 -4.68 17.48
CA ASP A 125 6.78 -4.25 18.75
C ASP A 125 6.33 -5.20 19.87
N GLY A 126 7.30 -5.83 20.55
CA GLY A 126 7.05 -6.81 21.61
C GLY A 126 7.29 -8.26 21.20
N ASP A 127 7.48 -8.54 19.91
CA ASP A 127 7.97 -9.83 19.44
C ASP A 127 9.41 -10.09 19.90
N THR A 128 9.86 -11.33 19.81
CA THR A 128 11.20 -11.78 20.26
C THR A 128 12.33 -10.92 19.66
N GLU A 129 12.19 -10.55 18.40
CA GLU A 129 13.06 -9.68 17.61
C GLU A 129 13.19 -8.28 18.23
N CYS A 130 12.11 -7.80 18.83
CA CYS A 130 12.00 -6.50 19.47
C CYS A 130 12.03 -6.55 21.01
N ALA A 131 12.19 -7.72 21.64
CA ALA A 131 12.08 -7.88 23.09
C ALA A 131 13.07 -7.04 23.89
N LYS A 132 14.21 -6.66 23.30
CA LYS A 132 15.22 -5.78 23.92
C LYS A 132 14.88 -4.30 23.90
N TYR A 133 13.82 -3.88 23.20
CA TYR A 133 13.38 -2.49 23.14
C TYR A 133 12.25 -2.26 24.12
N ALA A 134 12.25 -1.10 24.78
CA ALA A 134 11.14 -0.70 25.64
C ALA A 134 9.87 -0.48 24.80
N VAL A 135 8.86 -1.31 25.01
CA VAL A 135 7.55 -1.23 24.34
C VAL A 135 6.51 -0.44 25.14
N ASN A 136 6.71 -0.33 26.45
CA ASN A 136 5.81 0.43 27.31
C ASN A 136 6.18 1.92 27.25
N SER A 137 5.22 2.74 26.83
CA SER A 137 5.36 4.19 26.78
C SER A 137 4.14 4.85 27.42
N PRO A 138 4.32 5.90 28.25
CA PRO A 138 3.20 6.69 28.76
C PRO A 138 2.48 7.48 27.66
N TYR A 139 3.07 7.56 26.47
CA TYR A 139 2.53 8.25 25.29
C TYR A 139 1.85 7.31 24.29
N GLY A 140 1.53 6.09 24.75
CA GLY A 140 0.90 5.06 23.95
C GLY A 140 1.85 4.18 23.15
N ASN A 141 1.26 3.17 22.52
CA ASN A 141 1.99 2.23 21.69
C ASN A 141 2.44 2.85 20.37
N TYR A 142 3.55 2.34 19.83
CA TYR A 142 4.05 2.71 18.51
C TYR A 142 3.27 2.02 17.39
N LEU A 143 3.52 2.47 16.15
CA LEU A 143 2.81 2.04 14.96
C LEU A 143 2.82 0.52 14.73
N MET A 144 3.91 -0.17 15.08
CA MET A 144 4.06 -1.62 14.88
C MET A 144 3.56 -2.47 16.05
N PHE A 145 2.75 -1.90 16.95
CA PHE A 145 2.12 -2.67 18.01
C PHE A 145 1.13 -3.72 17.43
N PRO A 146 1.15 -4.98 17.89
CA PRO A 146 0.42 -6.09 17.25
C PRO A 146 -1.10 -6.07 17.46
N ARG A 147 -1.64 -5.08 18.18
CA ARG A 147 -3.08 -4.96 18.44
C ARG A 147 -3.59 -3.64 17.92
N ALA A 148 -4.84 -3.65 17.45
CA ALA A 148 -5.51 -2.44 16.97
C ALA A 148 -5.48 -1.33 18.04
N VAL A 149 -5.11 -0.13 17.60
CA VAL A 149 -5.12 1.11 18.38
C VAL A 149 -6.19 2.05 17.86
N ASP A 150 -6.66 2.96 18.69
CA ASP A 150 -7.62 4.01 18.30
C ASP A 150 -6.98 5.12 17.45
N GLY A 151 -5.64 5.21 17.46
CA GLY A 151 -4.86 6.12 16.63
C GLY A 151 -4.72 7.53 17.22
N ASN A 152 -5.15 7.77 18.46
CA ASN A 152 -5.21 9.10 19.07
C ASN A 152 -3.97 9.43 19.93
N GLN A 153 -3.12 8.45 20.19
CA GLN A 153 -1.99 8.62 21.09
C GLN A 153 -0.76 9.10 20.31
N TYR A 154 0.09 9.89 20.99
CA TYR A 154 1.24 10.58 20.39
C TYR A 154 2.21 9.64 19.64
N ASN A 155 2.37 8.40 20.11
CA ASN A 155 3.24 7.42 19.46
C ASN A 155 2.61 6.67 18.29
N ASN A 156 1.28 6.76 18.08
CA ASN A 156 0.62 6.01 17.02
C ASN A 156 1.09 6.45 15.62
N ASP A 157 1.63 7.67 15.47
CA ASP A 157 2.23 8.17 14.22
C ASP A 157 3.71 7.81 14.04
N LYS A 158 4.27 6.99 14.93
CA LYS A 158 5.71 6.80 15.02
C LYS A 158 6.09 5.34 15.02
N PHE A 159 7.15 5.05 14.29
CA PHE A 159 7.89 3.80 14.46
C PHE A 159 8.67 3.81 15.76
N SER A 160 8.76 2.65 16.42
CA SER A 160 9.63 2.46 17.57
C SER A 160 11.10 2.44 17.13
N ALA A 161 12.02 2.50 18.10
CA ALA A 161 13.44 2.30 17.82
C ALA A 161 13.73 0.90 17.22
N CYS A 162 12.92 -0.12 17.55
CA CYS A 162 13.04 -1.44 16.94
C CYS A 162 12.67 -1.38 15.46
N SER A 163 11.47 -0.87 15.14
CA SER A 163 10.96 -0.82 13.77
C SER A 163 11.89 0.00 12.87
N ILE A 164 12.37 1.16 13.34
CA ILE A 164 13.32 2.00 12.61
C ILE A 164 14.59 1.20 12.25
N LYS A 165 15.12 0.41 13.18
CA LYS A 165 16.32 -0.39 12.91
C LYS A 165 16.09 -1.39 11.78
N TYR A 166 15.01 -2.18 11.85
CA TYR A 166 14.71 -3.20 10.85
C TYR A 166 14.44 -2.59 9.48
N ILE A 167 13.63 -1.52 9.44
CA ILE A 167 13.34 -0.76 8.21
C ILE A 167 14.64 -0.22 7.60
N SER A 168 15.50 0.41 8.41
CA SER A 168 16.77 0.97 7.94
C SER A 168 17.67 -0.10 7.33
N THR A 169 17.77 -1.27 7.96
CA THR A 169 18.56 -2.40 7.45
C THR A 169 18.01 -2.90 6.11
N LEU A 170 16.70 -3.05 5.97
CA LEU A 170 16.13 -3.53 4.71
C LEU A 170 16.27 -2.49 3.59
N LEU A 171 16.06 -1.21 3.90
CA LEU A 171 16.21 -0.12 2.93
C LEU A 171 17.64 -0.05 2.37
N GLN A 172 18.67 -0.25 3.20
CA GLN A 172 20.06 -0.31 2.75
C GLN A 172 20.32 -1.42 1.72
N ILE A 173 19.51 -2.48 1.73
CA ILE A 173 19.67 -3.65 0.86
C ILE A 173 18.79 -3.56 -0.39
N LYS A 174 17.55 -3.08 -0.25
CA LYS A 174 16.53 -3.19 -1.30
C LYS A 174 16.17 -1.90 -2.01
N LYS A 175 16.44 -0.71 -1.44
CA LYS A 175 15.93 0.55 -1.99
C LYS A 175 16.32 0.75 -3.46
N ASP A 176 17.56 0.44 -3.81
CA ASP A 176 18.11 0.69 -5.15
C ASP A 176 17.56 -0.27 -6.22
N GLN A 177 16.72 -1.23 -5.84
CA GLN A 177 16.11 -2.19 -6.76
C GLN A 177 14.82 -1.67 -7.40
N CYS A 178 14.16 -0.68 -6.78
CA CYS A 178 12.88 -0.16 -7.29
C CYS A 178 12.50 1.26 -6.87
N PHE A 179 13.23 1.90 -5.96
CA PHE A 179 12.93 3.28 -5.57
C PHE A 179 13.33 4.24 -6.70
N VAL A 180 12.57 5.32 -6.82
CA VAL A 180 12.81 6.39 -7.79
C VAL A 180 13.11 7.69 -7.04
N GLU A 181 13.67 8.66 -7.76
CA GLU A 181 13.83 10.02 -7.22
C GLU A 181 12.47 10.61 -6.85
N SER A 182 12.43 11.41 -5.79
CA SER A 182 11.20 12.05 -5.33
C SER A 182 10.69 13.09 -6.34
N ASP A 183 9.42 13.44 -6.20
CA ASP A 183 8.82 14.62 -6.84
C ASP A 183 8.74 14.52 -8.37
N ARG A 184 8.49 13.32 -8.89
CA ARG A 184 8.10 13.10 -10.29
C ARG A 184 6.58 12.93 -10.37
N PRO A 185 5.82 13.95 -10.81
CA PRO A 185 4.39 13.84 -11.07
C PRO A 185 4.11 12.67 -12.01
N THR A 186 3.04 11.92 -11.74
CA THR A 186 2.64 10.77 -12.55
C THR A 186 1.26 11.01 -13.15
N CYS A 187 1.25 11.56 -14.36
CA CYS A 187 0.01 11.70 -15.12
C CYS A 187 -0.63 10.33 -15.38
N GLY A 188 -1.85 10.16 -14.90
CA GLY A 188 -2.65 8.95 -15.07
C GLY A 188 -2.98 8.22 -13.77
N ASN A 189 -2.48 8.71 -12.62
CA ASN A 189 -2.74 8.14 -11.29
C ASN A 189 -4.04 8.68 -10.66
N GLN A 190 -4.74 9.59 -11.34
CA GLN A 190 -5.99 10.26 -10.93
C GLN A 190 -5.82 11.23 -9.75
N ILE A 191 -4.61 11.72 -9.52
CA ILE A 191 -4.31 12.73 -8.51
C ILE A 191 -3.65 13.90 -9.23
N VAL A 192 -4.22 15.09 -9.12
CA VAL A 192 -3.60 16.29 -9.68
C VAL A 192 -2.34 16.63 -8.90
N GLU A 193 -1.19 16.48 -9.54
CA GLU A 193 0.13 16.76 -8.97
C GLU A 193 0.72 18.09 -9.51
N ALA A 194 1.87 18.49 -8.98
CA ALA A 194 2.51 19.74 -9.39
C ALA A 194 2.92 19.70 -10.87
N GLY A 195 2.37 20.61 -11.67
CA GLY A 195 2.61 20.66 -13.13
C GLY A 195 1.46 20.10 -13.96
N GLU A 196 0.48 19.45 -13.35
CA GLU A 196 -0.75 18.99 -13.98
C GLU A 196 -1.89 19.99 -13.76
N GLN A 197 -2.82 20.07 -14.71
CA GLN A 197 -4.04 20.87 -14.55
C GLN A 197 -5.25 20.01 -14.17
N CYS A 198 -5.21 18.73 -14.52
CA CYS A 198 -6.22 17.73 -14.26
C CYS A 198 -5.59 16.34 -14.40
N ASP A 199 -6.19 15.30 -13.81
CA ASP A 199 -5.79 13.91 -14.07
C ASP A 199 -7.03 13.01 -14.06
N VAL A 200 -7.40 12.53 -15.24
CA VAL A 200 -8.55 11.62 -15.46
C VAL A 200 -8.12 10.18 -15.66
N GLY A 201 -6.87 9.86 -15.35
CA GLY A 201 -6.28 8.58 -15.66
C GLY A 201 -6.12 8.37 -17.16
N PHE A 202 -6.39 7.13 -17.58
CA PHE A 202 -6.37 6.71 -18.98
C PHE A 202 -7.72 6.90 -19.69
N ASN A 203 -8.68 7.63 -19.08
CA ASN A 203 -10.00 7.85 -19.65
C ASN A 203 -9.97 8.88 -20.81
N ASN A 204 -9.91 8.40 -22.04
CA ASN A 204 -9.87 9.25 -23.24
C ASN A 204 -11.18 10.02 -23.50
N ASN A 205 -12.28 9.62 -22.86
CA ASN A 205 -13.61 10.16 -23.11
C ASN A 205 -13.95 11.38 -22.24
N ASP A 206 -13.08 11.76 -21.31
CA ASP A 206 -13.33 12.93 -20.48
C ASP A 206 -13.46 14.20 -21.35
N THR A 207 -14.47 15.03 -21.11
CA THR A 207 -14.74 16.19 -21.98
C THR A 207 -13.93 17.42 -21.60
N CYS A 208 -13.26 17.40 -20.44
CA CYS A 208 -12.54 18.53 -19.85
C CYS A 208 -11.02 18.35 -19.86
N CYS A 209 -10.53 17.13 -19.69
CA CYS A 209 -9.12 16.82 -19.51
C CYS A 209 -8.56 15.94 -20.63
N HIS A 210 -7.31 16.18 -21.01
CA HIS A 210 -6.52 15.24 -21.81
C HIS A 210 -6.02 14.09 -20.93
N SER A 211 -6.29 12.85 -21.33
CA SER A 211 -5.87 11.65 -20.60
C SER A 211 -4.36 11.41 -20.67
N ALA A 212 -3.86 10.49 -19.85
CA ALA A 212 -2.46 10.04 -19.90
C ALA A 212 -2.06 9.35 -21.21
N ASN A 213 -3.02 8.98 -22.08
CA ASN A 213 -2.74 8.44 -23.42
C ASN A 213 -2.56 9.53 -24.49
N ALA A 214 -2.76 10.81 -24.15
CA ALA A 214 -2.58 11.91 -25.08
C ALA A 214 -1.11 12.04 -25.53
N GLU A 215 -0.88 12.83 -26.58
CA GLU A 215 0.48 13.16 -27.02
C GLU A 215 1.27 13.85 -25.90
N GLU A 216 2.58 13.59 -25.88
CA GLU A 216 3.48 14.16 -24.90
C GLU A 216 3.41 15.71 -24.94
N GLY A 217 3.22 16.33 -23.77
CA GLY A 217 2.97 17.77 -23.64
C GLY A 217 1.49 18.18 -23.57
N LEU A 218 0.54 17.31 -23.95
CA LEU A 218 -0.89 17.50 -23.72
C LEU A 218 -1.44 16.67 -22.56
N GLN A 219 -0.75 15.61 -22.16
CA GLN A 219 -1.15 14.74 -21.05
C GLN A 219 -1.43 15.53 -19.77
N CYS A 220 -2.55 15.23 -19.10
CA CYS A 220 -2.96 15.86 -17.83
C CYS A 220 -3.10 17.40 -17.89
N THR A 221 -3.50 17.91 -19.07
CA THR A 221 -3.85 19.33 -19.28
C THR A 221 -5.33 19.48 -19.60
N LEU A 222 -5.88 20.67 -19.31
CA LEU A 222 -7.25 21.00 -19.66
C LEU A 222 -7.39 21.18 -21.18
N LYS A 223 -8.48 20.64 -21.72
CA LYS A 223 -8.87 20.86 -23.11
C LYS A 223 -9.18 22.34 -23.36
N PRO A 224 -9.01 22.85 -24.59
CA PRO A 224 -9.29 24.25 -24.92
C PRO A 224 -10.70 24.70 -24.48
N GLY A 225 -10.78 25.86 -23.83
CA GLY A 225 -12.05 26.46 -23.39
C GLY A 225 -12.64 25.87 -22.11
N LYS A 226 -11.91 25.00 -21.41
CA LYS A 226 -12.33 24.42 -20.13
C LYS A 226 -11.69 25.19 -18.97
N GLN A 227 -12.46 25.35 -17.89
CA GLN A 227 -12.01 26.05 -16.68
C GLN A 227 -11.55 25.06 -15.60
N CYS A 228 -12.10 23.85 -15.61
CA CYS A 228 -11.75 22.72 -14.77
C CYS A 228 -12.13 21.41 -15.47
#